data_AF-A0A352NE00-F1
#
_entry.id   AF-A0A352NE00-F1
#
_cell.length_a   1.000
_cell.length_b   1.000
_cell.length_c   1.000
_cell.angle_alpha   90.00
_cell.angle_beta   90.00
_cell.angle_gamma   90.00
#
_symmetry.space_group_name_H-M   'P 1'
#
loop_
_entity.id
_entity.type
_entity.pdbx_description
1 polymer ?
#
loop_
_entity_poly.entity_id
_entity_poly.type
_entity_poly.pdbx_seq_one_letter_code
_entity_poly.pdbx_strand_id
1 'polypeptide(L)'
;MPKEVDESKLNYNRFPGEHVISNGDIVKVGGKTFHLVYNYREGFDAEKLEQRFSDIFDKYDYIVGDWGFEQLRLKGFFSTSRKKMQSENKIDRLEDYINEYCNYGCAYFVLRRVRSQDEAYTSERVFEDKPRHPKFDRLRQRNNRSKDRNSQKKQKKNEKKYFEIRDKSTKINSK
;
A
#
# COMPACT_ATOMS: atom_id res chain seq x y z
N MET A 1 33.81 4.80 -25.50
CA MET A 1 32.50 4.25 -25.89
C MET A 1 31.92 3.55 -24.68
N PRO A 2 30.65 3.78 -24.31
CA PRO A 2 29.94 2.90 -23.37
C PRO A 2 29.98 1.47 -23.93
N LYS A 3 30.10 0.46 -23.07
CA LYS A 3 29.90 -0.92 -23.50
C LYS A 3 28.40 -1.13 -23.62
N GLU A 4 27.91 -1.44 -24.81
CA GLU A 4 26.55 -1.93 -24.99
C GLU A 4 26.41 -3.23 -24.20
N VAL A 5 25.65 -3.18 -23.12
CA VAL A 5 25.28 -4.36 -22.35
C VAL A 5 24.07 -4.95 -23.03
N ASP A 6 24.31 -6.05 -23.75
CA ASP A 6 23.29 -6.96 -24.27
C ASP A 6 22.16 -7.15 -23.24
N GLU A 7 20.94 -6.75 -23.59
CA GLU A 7 19.80 -6.70 -22.66
C GLU A 7 19.49 -8.06 -22.04
N SER A 8 19.83 -9.17 -22.73
CA SER A 8 19.70 -10.52 -22.19
C SER A 8 20.52 -10.75 -20.91
N LYS A 9 21.59 -9.98 -20.69
CA LYS A 9 22.47 -10.05 -19.52
C LYS A 9 22.03 -9.15 -18.35
N LEU A 10 20.99 -8.34 -18.54
CA LEU A 10 20.33 -7.57 -17.47
C LEU A 10 19.25 -8.39 -16.74
N ASN A 11 18.96 -9.61 -17.20
CA ASN A 11 18.08 -10.54 -16.49
C ASN A 11 18.80 -11.15 -15.28
N TYR A 12 18.52 -10.60 -14.09
CA TYR A 12 19.06 -11.09 -12.81
C TYR A 12 18.32 -12.33 -12.28
N ASN A 13 17.18 -12.70 -12.87
CA ASN A 13 16.42 -13.88 -12.47
C ASN A 13 16.99 -15.11 -13.18
N ARG A 14 17.09 -16.23 -12.44
CA ARG A 14 17.74 -17.47 -12.87
C ARG A 14 17.19 -17.94 -14.23
N PHE A 15 18.01 -17.82 -15.27
CA PHE A 15 17.65 -18.25 -16.62
C PHE A 15 17.60 -19.80 -16.71
N PRO A 16 16.64 -20.40 -17.43
CA PRO A 16 15.51 -19.77 -18.12
C PRO A 16 14.42 -19.27 -17.16
N GLY A 17 13.89 -18.07 -17.43
CA GLY A 17 12.78 -17.48 -16.68
C GLY A 17 11.41 -18.09 -17.02
N GLU A 18 10.37 -17.63 -16.34
CA GLU A 18 8.98 -18.02 -16.67
C GLU A 18 8.45 -17.21 -17.86
N HIS A 19 8.22 -17.86 -19.00
CA HIS A 19 7.68 -17.19 -20.19
C HIS A 19 6.35 -16.47 -19.94
N VAL A 20 6.23 -15.25 -20.45
CA VAL A 20 5.04 -14.41 -20.37
C VAL A 20 4.27 -14.43 -21.70
N ILE A 21 2.98 -14.71 -21.63
CA ILE A 21 2.07 -14.65 -22.79
C ILE A 21 0.92 -13.70 -22.44
N SER A 22 0.78 -12.59 -23.17
CA SER A 22 -0.30 -11.62 -23.01
C SER A 22 -1.33 -11.72 -24.13
N ASN A 23 -2.59 -11.95 -23.76
CA ASN A 23 -3.76 -12.00 -24.65
C ASN A 23 -4.72 -10.87 -24.25
N GLY A 24 -4.41 -9.64 -24.67
CA GLY A 24 -5.12 -8.45 -24.17
C GLY A 24 -4.98 -8.33 -22.65
N ASP A 25 -6.10 -8.30 -21.94
CA ASP A 25 -6.12 -8.17 -20.48
C ASP A 25 -5.70 -9.45 -19.73
N ILE A 26 -5.57 -10.60 -20.39
CA ILE A 26 -5.17 -11.86 -19.75
C ILE A 26 -3.68 -12.10 -19.95
N VAL A 27 -2.93 -12.18 -18.84
CA VAL A 27 -1.48 -12.38 -18.83
C VAL A 27 -1.17 -13.72 -18.17
N LYS A 28 -0.43 -14.60 -18.85
CA LYS A 28 0.00 -15.90 -18.33
C LYS A 28 1.49 -15.89 -18.08
N VAL A 29 1.92 -16.31 -16.89
CA VAL A 29 3.33 -16.38 -16.48
C VAL A 29 3.55 -17.70 -15.77
N GLY A 30 4.42 -18.57 -16.29
CA GLY A 30 4.78 -19.85 -15.66
C GLY A 30 3.59 -20.72 -15.23
N GLY A 31 2.55 -20.80 -16.09
CA GLY A 31 1.32 -21.55 -15.81
C GLY A 31 0.32 -20.86 -14.86
N LYS A 32 0.68 -19.71 -14.27
CA LYS A 32 -0.26 -18.86 -13.51
C LYS A 32 -0.98 -17.93 -14.47
N THR A 33 -2.26 -17.68 -14.23
CA THR A 33 -3.05 -16.70 -15.00
C THR A 33 -3.27 -15.45 -14.14
N PHE A 34 -3.07 -14.29 -14.76
CA PHE A 34 -3.29 -12.98 -14.20
C PHE A 34 -4.24 -12.19 -15.13
N HIS A 35 -4.96 -11.24 -14.55
CA HIS A 35 -5.74 -10.25 -15.27
C HIS A 35 -5.09 -8.88 -15.08
N LEU A 36 -4.90 -8.13 -16.15
CA LEU A 36 -4.55 -6.72 -16.15
C LEU A 36 -5.79 -5.95 -15.71
N VAL A 37 -5.80 -5.50 -14.44
CA VAL A 37 -6.96 -4.79 -13.86
C VAL A 37 -6.84 -3.29 -14.08
N TYR A 38 -5.62 -2.78 -14.21
CA TYR A 38 -5.34 -1.37 -14.43
C TYR A 38 -4.03 -1.19 -15.21
N ASN A 39 -4.02 -0.28 -16.17
CA ASN A 39 -2.87 0.04 -17.00
C ASN A 39 -2.79 1.56 -17.22
N TYR A 40 -1.87 2.23 -16.52
CA TYR A 40 -1.68 3.67 -16.60
C TYR A 40 -0.51 4.01 -17.53
N ARG A 41 -0.79 4.86 -18.53
CA ARG A 41 0.17 5.28 -19.57
C ARG A 41 0.80 4.11 -20.33
N GLU A 42 0.01 3.06 -20.59
CA GLU A 42 0.46 1.87 -21.34
C GLU A 42 1.71 1.21 -20.74
N GLY A 43 1.90 1.30 -19.42
CA GLY A 43 3.08 0.79 -18.73
C GLY A 43 3.22 -0.73 -18.67
N PHE A 44 2.25 -1.50 -19.19
CA PHE A 44 2.35 -2.95 -19.25
C PHE A 44 3.24 -3.41 -20.42
N ASP A 45 4.33 -4.10 -20.10
CA ASP A 45 5.26 -4.72 -21.05
C ASP A 45 5.47 -6.19 -20.64
N ALA A 46 5.18 -7.11 -21.56
CA ALA A 46 5.27 -8.55 -21.32
C ALA A 46 6.73 -9.06 -21.23
N GLU A 47 7.64 -8.54 -22.06
CA GLU A 47 9.04 -8.97 -22.09
C GLU A 47 9.79 -8.47 -20.84
N LYS A 48 9.52 -7.22 -20.43
CA LYS A 48 10.12 -6.64 -19.24
C LYS A 48 9.52 -7.26 -17.97
N LEU A 49 8.25 -7.68 -17.99
CA LEU A 49 7.66 -8.52 -16.95
C LEU A 49 8.38 -9.87 -16.85
N GLU A 50 8.62 -10.57 -17.97
CA GLU A 50 9.32 -11.86 -18.00
C GLU A 50 10.72 -11.77 -17.36
N GLN A 51 11.46 -10.71 -17.68
CA GLN A 51 12.80 -10.46 -17.13
C GLN A 51 12.82 -10.15 -15.63
N ARG A 52 11.70 -9.70 -15.04
CA ARG A 52 11.61 -9.28 -13.63
C ARG A 52 10.76 -10.20 -12.76
N PHE A 53 9.91 -11.03 -13.35
CA PHE A 53 9.05 -11.96 -12.61
C PHE A 53 9.85 -13.07 -11.93
N SER A 54 9.51 -13.37 -10.68
CA SER A 54 10.10 -14.43 -9.87
C SER A 54 9.02 -15.10 -9.03
N ASP A 55 9.24 -16.38 -8.75
CA ASP A 55 8.52 -17.23 -7.80
C ASP A 55 8.19 -16.56 -6.44
N ILE A 56 9.00 -15.58 -5.98
CA ILE A 56 8.69 -14.82 -4.76
C ILE A 56 7.33 -14.09 -4.84
N PHE A 57 6.84 -13.81 -6.04
CA PHE A 57 5.58 -13.12 -6.26
C PHE A 57 4.35 -14.03 -6.19
N ASP A 58 4.52 -15.36 -6.27
CA ASP A 58 3.42 -16.34 -6.31
C ASP A 58 2.55 -16.31 -5.05
N LYS A 59 3.10 -15.89 -3.91
CA LYS A 59 2.36 -15.78 -2.65
C LYS A 59 1.32 -14.66 -2.64
N TYR A 60 1.48 -13.63 -3.47
CA TYR A 60 0.60 -12.46 -3.51
C TYR A 60 -0.66 -12.70 -4.36
N ASP A 61 -1.66 -11.83 -4.19
CA ASP A 61 -2.89 -11.84 -4.98
C ASP A 61 -2.87 -10.79 -6.08
N TYR A 62 -2.09 -9.73 -5.89
CA TYR A 62 -1.87 -8.64 -6.84
C TYR A 62 -0.37 -8.41 -7.02
N ILE A 63 0.03 -8.05 -8.23
CA ILE A 63 1.38 -7.63 -8.57
C ILE A 63 1.25 -6.28 -9.27
N VAL A 64 1.98 -5.31 -8.75
CA VAL A 64 2.05 -3.96 -9.29
C VAL A 64 3.39 -3.82 -9.99
N GLY A 65 3.36 -3.43 -11.25
CA GLY A 65 4.54 -3.08 -12.02
C GLY A 65 4.61 -1.57 -12.18
N ASP A 66 5.69 -0.95 -11.71
CA ASP A 66 5.90 0.50 -11.82
C ASP A 66 7.28 0.83 -12.39
N TRP A 67 7.38 1.95 -13.10
CA TRP A 67 8.59 2.31 -13.85
C TRP A 67 9.44 3.34 -13.11
N GLY A 68 10.53 2.88 -12.50
CA GLY A 68 11.55 3.73 -11.88
C GLY A 68 12.79 3.84 -12.76
N PHE A 69 13.10 5.03 -13.27
CA PHE A 69 14.28 5.27 -14.14
C PHE A 69 14.38 4.27 -15.31
N GLU A 70 13.28 4.11 -16.06
CA GLU A 70 13.16 3.18 -17.19
C GLU A 70 13.38 1.69 -16.82
N GLN A 71 13.38 1.35 -15.53
CA GLN A 71 13.40 -0.03 -15.06
C GLN A 71 12.05 -0.42 -14.46
N LEU A 72 11.51 -1.55 -14.90
CA LEU A 72 10.34 -2.16 -14.30
C LEU A 72 10.67 -2.68 -12.89
N ARG A 73 9.92 -2.19 -11.91
CA ARG A 73 9.92 -2.65 -10.52
C ARG A 73 8.63 -3.42 -10.29
N LEU A 74 8.72 -4.55 -9.57
CA LEU A 74 7.56 -5.36 -9.22
C LEU A 74 7.36 -5.36 -7.71
N LYS A 75 6.14 -5.01 -7.27
CA LYS A 75 5.71 -5.05 -5.86
C LYS A 75 4.48 -5.93 -5.71
N GLY A 76 4.58 -6.92 -4.83
CA GLY A 76 3.47 -7.81 -4.51
C GLY A 76 2.56 -7.26 -3.40
N PHE A 77 1.25 -7.42 -3.59
CA PHE A 77 0.21 -7.02 -2.64
C PHE A 77 -0.80 -8.16 -2.41
N PHE A 78 -1.34 -8.23 -1.19
CA PHE A 78 -2.39 -9.14 -0.79
C PHE A 78 -3.77 -8.50 -0.96
N SER A 79 -4.78 -9.34 -1.20
CA SER A 79 -6.17 -8.91 -1.16
C SER A 79 -6.56 -8.42 0.24
N THR A 80 -7.28 -7.31 0.30
CA THR A 80 -7.75 -6.64 1.52
C THR A 80 -8.52 -7.58 2.45
N SER A 81 -9.26 -8.54 1.88
CA SER A 81 -10.00 -9.60 2.57
C SER A 81 -9.13 -10.49 3.48
N ARG A 82 -7.80 -10.56 3.26
CA ARG A 82 -6.89 -11.32 4.13
C ARG A 82 -6.67 -10.58 5.47
N LYS A 83 -7.45 -10.94 6.49
CA LYS A 83 -7.36 -10.37 7.84
C LYS A 83 -6.03 -10.63 8.57
N LYS A 84 -5.24 -11.63 8.15
CA LYS A 84 -3.96 -12.01 8.80
C LYS A 84 -2.71 -11.32 8.24
N MET A 85 -2.81 -10.51 7.20
CA MET A 85 -1.65 -9.84 6.58
C MET A 85 -1.48 -8.41 7.09
N GLN A 86 -0.22 -7.96 7.22
CA GLN A 86 0.13 -6.57 7.52
C GLN A 86 -0.52 -5.61 6.52
N SER A 87 -1.08 -4.50 7.02
CA SER A 87 -1.78 -3.50 6.20
C SER A 87 -0.90 -2.84 5.13
N GLU A 88 0.42 -2.78 5.36
CA GLU A 88 1.42 -2.27 4.41
C GLU A 88 1.48 -3.05 3.11
N ASN A 89 1.19 -4.35 3.15
CA ASN A 89 1.24 -5.22 1.98
C ASN A 89 -0.17 -5.49 1.41
N LYS A 90 -1.17 -4.65 1.69
CA LYS A 90 -2.54 -4.77 1.15
C LYS A 90 -2.75 -3.83 -0.03
N ILE A 91 -3.58 -4.27 -0.99
CA ILE A 91 -3.91 -3.50 -2.19
C ILE A 91 -4.57 -2.14 -1.87
N ASP A 92 -5.23 -1.97 -0.73
CA ASP A 92 -5.75 -0.68 -0.23
C ASP A 92 -4.68 0.43 -0.16
N ARG A 93 -3.40 0.08 0.04
CA ARG A 93 -2.27 1.02 0.12
C ARG A 93 -1.53 1.19 -1.20
N LEU A 94 -2.13 0.80 -2.32
CA LEU A 94 -1.53 1.03 -3.64
C LEU A 94 -1.33 2.52 -3.90
N GLU A 95 -2.31 3.37 -3.58
CA GLU A 95 -2.20 4.82 -3.79
C GLU A 95 -1.04 5.41 -2.99
N ASP A 96 -0.90 5.04 -1.72
CA ASP A 96 0.23 5.45 -0.87
C ASP A 96 1.57 5.02 -1.50
N TYR A 97 1.68 3.76 -1.94
CA TYR A 97 2.88 3.23 -2.59
C TYR A 97 3.25 3.98 -3.87
N ILE A 98 2.28 4.26 -4.76
CA ILE A 98 2.54 5.03 -5.98
C ILE A 98 2.98 6.45 -5.63
N ASN A 99 2.31 7.12 -4.69
CA ASN A 99 2.69 8.49 -4.30
C ASN A 99 4.06 8.58 -3.60
N GLU A 100 4.51 7.54 -2.90
CA GLU A 100 5.79 7.51 -2.19
C GLU A 100 6.96 7.05 -3.08
N TYR A 101 6.75 6.10 -3.99
CA TYR A 101 7.84 5.43 -4.73
C TYR A 101 7.84 5.68 -6.25
N CYS A 102 6.72 6.01 -6.88
CA CYS A 102 6.63 6.29 -8.32
C CYS A 102 6.84 7.78 -8.58
N ASN A 103 7.78 8.10 -9.47
CA ASN A 103 8.08 9.49 -9.84
C ASN A 103 6.87 10.13 -10.56
N TYR A 104 6.81 11.47 -10.59
CA TYR A 104 5.77 12.18 -11.34
C TYR A 104 5.67 11.71 -12.79
N GLY A 105 4.50 11.19 -13.16
CA GLY A 105 4.22 10.70 -14.50
C GLY A 105 4.81 9.32 -14.84
N CYS A 106 5.34 8.57 -13.85
CA CYS A 106 5.76 7.20 -14.10
C CYS A 106 4.56 6.33 -14.52
N ALA A 107 4.77 5.47 -15.51
CA ALA A 107 3.76 4.50 -15.93
C ALA A 107 3.69 3.39 -14.88
N TYR A 108 2.52 2.75 -14.74
CA TYR A 108 2.37 1.59 -13.88
C TYR A 108 1.16 0.75 -14.28
N PHE A 109 1.18 -0.52 -13.89
CA PHE A 109 0.10 -1.47 -14.13
C PHE A 109 -0.16 -2.34 -12.90
N VAL A 110 -1.37 -2.91 -12.85
CA VAL A 110 -1.81 -3.80 -11.77
C VAL A 110 -2.31 -5.11 -12.37
N LEU A 111 -1.56 -6.18 -12.12
CA LEU A 111 -1.98 -7.56 -12.37
C LEU A 111 -2.67 -8.12 -11.13
N ARG A 112 -3.81 -8.79 -11.32
CA ARG A 112 -4.49 -9.59 -10.30
C ARG A 112 -4.36 -11.07 -10.66
N ARG A 113 -3.92 -11.89 -9.72
CA ARG A 113 -3.85 -13.35 -9.91
C ARG A 113 -5.26 -13.95 -9.93
N VAL A 114 -5.53 -14.78 -10.93
CA VAL A 114 -6.76 -15.58 -11.04
C VAL A 114 -6.46 -16.97 -10.49
N ARG A 115 -7.15 -17.39 -9.41
CA ARG A 115 -6.94 -18.73 -8.80
C ARG A 115 -7.95 -19.77 -9.30
N SER A 116 -9.13 -19.31 -9.71
CA SER A 116 -10.21 -20.10 -10.31
C SER A 116 -10.87 -19.31 -11.42
N GLN A 117 -11.40 -19.96 -12.46
CA GLN A 117 -12.03 -19.26 -13.61
C GLN A 117 -13.16 -18.31 -13.15
N ASP A 118 -13.90 -18.69 -12.11
CA ASP A 118 -15.01 -17.91 -11.57
C ASP A 118 -14.57 -16.59 -10.89
N GLU A 119 -13.32 -16.48 -10.41
CA GLU A 119 -12.83 -15.26 -9.76
C GLU A 119 -12.61 -14.08 -10.72
N ALA A 120 -12.52 -14.36 -12.03
CA ALA A 120 -12.26 -13.36 -13.06
C ALA A 120 -13.40 -12.33 -13.19
N TYR A 121 -14.64 -12.70 -12.84
CA TYR A 121 -15.84 -11.87 -13.05
C TYR A 121 -16.37 -11.19 -11.77
N THR A 122 -15.98 -11.63 -10.57
CA THR A 122 -16.76 -11.38 -9.34
C THR A 122 -16.35 -10.15 -8.50
N SER A 123 -15.41 -9.29 -8.92
CA SER A 123 -15.02 -8.11 -8.10
C SER A 123 -14.73 -6.83 -8.86
N GLU A 124 -15.73 -6.39 -9.61
CA GLU A 124 -15.90 -5.13 -10.34
C GLU A 124 -15.95 -3.86 -9.42
N ARG A 125 -15.24 -3.86 -8.28
CA ARG A 125 -15.42 -2.85 -7.19
C ARG A 125 -14.15 -2.30 -6.53
N VAL A 126 -12.96 -2.62 -7.01
CA VAL A 126 -11.71 -2.24 -6.31
C VAL A 126 -11.02 -1.00 -6.92
N PHE A 127 -11.20 -0.72 -8.21
CA PHE A 127 -10.59 0.44 -8.88
C PHE A 127 -11.56 1.14 -9.85
N GLU A 128 -12.60 1.78 -9.31
CA GLU A 128 -13.25 2.88 -10.03
C GLU A 128 -12.44 4.16 -9.82
N ASP A 129 -12.00 4.80 -10.90
CA ASP A 129 -11.38 6.13 -10.92
C ASP A 129 -12.40 7.19 -10.46
N LYS A 130 -12.58 7.33 -9.14
CA LYS A 130 -13.47 8.35 -8.58
C LYS A 130 -12.79 9.72 -8.69
N PRO A 131 -13.45 10.72 -9.31
CA PRO A 131 -12.86 12.05 -9.46
C PRO A 131 -12.55 12.63 -8.08
N ARG A 132 -11.27 12.96 -7.87
CA ARG A 132 -10.71 13.38 -6.58
C ARG A 132 -11.35 14.70 -6.14
N HIS A 133 -12.32 14.64 -5.23
CA HIS A 133 -12.84 15.85 -4.60
C HIS A 133 -11.80 16.35 -3.58
N PRO A 134 -11.20 17.54 -3.75
CA PRO A 134 -10.24 18.06 -2.78
C PRO A 134 -10.95 18.28 -1.44
N LYS A 135 -10.42 17.68 -0.37
CA LYS A 135 -10.90 17.91 0.99
C LYS A 135 -10.44 19.30 1.45
N PHE A 136 -11.21 20.33 1.11
CA PHE A 136 -11.13 21.61 1.79
C PHE A 136 -11.41 21.40 3.29
N ASP A 137 -10.52 21.91 4.14
CA ASP A 137 -10.66 21.89 5.58
C ASP A 137 -11.96 22.58 6.01
N ARG A 138 -12.94 21.79 6.44
CA ARG A 138 -14.16 22.34 7.04
C ARG A 138 -13.85 22.84 8.44
N LEU A 139 -13.65 24.14 8.54
CA LEU A 139 -13.65 24.93 9.77
C LEU A 139 -14.72 24.40 10.74
N ARG A 140 -14.30 24.00 11.95
CA ARG A 140 -15.19 23.55 13.02
C ARG A 140 -16.11 24.70 13.46
N GLN A 141 -17.35 24.73 12.94
CA GLN A 141 -18.41 25.56 13.52
C GLN A 141 -18.70 25.07 14.94
N ARG A 142 -18.37 25.91 15.93
CA ARG A 142 -18.52 25.63 17.35
C ARG A 142 -19.92 26.03 17.81
N ASN A 143 -20.88 25.12 17.69
CA ASN A 143 -22.27 25.33 18.10
C ASN A 143 -22.42 25.44 19.63
N ASN A 144 -22.27 26.64 20.16
CA ASN A 144 -22.68 26.99 21.52
C ASN A 144 -24.22 27.09 21.59
N ARG A 145 -24.92 25.96 21.78
CA ARG A 145 -26.33 25.99 22.20
C ARG A 145 -26.40 26.18 23.71
N SER A 146 -27.01 27.30 24.12
CA SER A 146 -27.36 27.57 25.50
C SER A 146 -28.36 26.55 26.04
N LYS A 147 -28.23 26.22 27.32
CA LYS A 147 -29.33 25.65 28.10
C LYS A 147 -29.18 26.12 29.54
N ASP A 148 -30.11 26.97 29.97
CA ASP A 148 -30.10 27.61 31.29
C ASP A 148 -30.83 26.73 32.33
N ARG A 149 -30.48 26.93 33.61
CA ARG A 149 -31.12 26.56 34.91
C ARG A 149 -32.22 25.47 34.93
N ASN A 150 -32.30 24.56 35.92
CA ASN A 150 -32.08 24.72 37.36
C ASN A 150 -31.90 23.30 38.01
N SER A 151 -31.89 22.99 39.33
CA SER A 151 -32.02 23.72 40.61
C SER A 151 -31.59 22.83 41.81
N GLN A 152 -30.98 23.41 42.85
CA GLN A 152 -30.89 22.89 44.25
C GLN A 152 -30.04 21.60 44.47
N LYS A 153 -29.32 21.36 45.60
CA LYS A 153 -29.17 22.04 46.91
C LYS A 153 -27.90 21.50 47.64
N LYS A 154 -27.15 22.36 48.37
CA LYS A 154 -26.29 22.08 49.57
C LYS A 154 -25.13 21.05 49.42
N GLN A 155 -24.01 21.06 50.18
CA GLN A 155 -23.32 22.02 51.07
C GLN A 155 -21.87 21.52 51.32
N LYS A 156 -20.90 22.43 51.54
CA LYS A 156 -19.67 22.30 52.39
C LYS A 156 -18.80 21.01 52.25
N LYS A 157 -17.51 21.07 51.93
CA LYS A 157 -16.43 21.61 52.81
C LYS A 157 -15.10 21.77 52.05
N ASN A 158 -14.20 22.59 52.60
CA ASN A 158 -12.83 22.76 52.12
C ASN A 158 -11.93 21.58 52.55
N GLU A 159 -10.97 21.19 51.72
CA GLU A 159 -9.64 20.77 52.21
C GLU A 159 -8.58 20.98 51.12
N LYS A 160 -7.53 21.74 51.45
CA LYS A 160 -6.34 21.87 50.60
C LYS A 160 -5.39 20.73 50.96
N LYS A 161 -4.91 19.96 49.97
CA LYS A 161 -3.74 19.09 50.15
C LYS A 161 -2.62 19.54 49.24
N TYR A 162 -1.54 20.01 49.87
CA TYR A 162 -0.24 20.18 49.23
C TYR A 162 0.33 18.80 48.89
N PHE A 163 1.03 18.70 47.76
CA PHE A 163 1.88 17.55 47.45
C PHE A 163 3.32 17.92 47.76
N GLU A 164 3.96 17.18 48.67
CA GLU A 164 5.38 17.36 48.99
C GLU A 164 6.25 16.65 47.95
N ILE A 165 7.28 17.34 47.48
CA ILE A 165 8.32 16.81 46.61
C ILE A 165 9.40 16.17 47.50
N ARG A 166 9.73 14.90 47.27
CA ARG A 166 10.84 14.22 47.97
C ARG A 166 12.11 14.24 47.13
N ASP A 167 13.12 14.93 47.62
CA ASP A 167 14.45 14.94 47.03
C ASP A 167 15.20 13.62 47.23
N LYS A 168 16.03 13.27 46.23
CA LYS A 168 16.94 12.13 46.29
C LYS A 168 18.17 12.49 47.12
N SER A 169 18.55 11.64 48.07
CA SER A 169 19.88 11.68 48.71
C SER A 169 20.56 10.32 48.64
N THR A 170 21.87 10.36 48.42
CA THR A 170 22.77 9.23 48.19
C THR A 170 23.61 8.93 49.43
N LYS A 171 23.77 7.64 49.77
CA LYS A 171 24.86 7.08 50.60
C LYS A 171 25.14 5.68 50.01
N ILE A 172 26.26 5.44 49.34
CA ILE A 172 27.61 5.22 49.91
C ILE A 172 27.53 4.24 51.07
N ASN A 173 28.06 3.03 50.86
CA ASN A 173 28.23 2.03 51.91
C ASN A 173 29.61 1.40 51.73
N SER A 174 30.41 1.41 52.79
CA SER A 174 31.80 0.92 52.80
C SER A 174 31.93 -0.25 53.78
N LYS A 175 32.46 -1.37 53.30
CA LYS A 175 33.15 -2.41 54.08
C LYS A 175 34.21 -3.04 53.19
#